data_AF-D6SAD9-F1
#
_entry.id   AF-D6SAD9-F1
#
_cell.length_a   1.000
_cell.length_b   1.000
_cell.length_c   1.000
_cell.angle_alpha   90.00
_cell.angle_beta   90.00
_cell.angle_gamma   90.00
#
_symmetry.space_group_name_H-M   'P 1'
#
loop_
_entity.id
_entity.type
_entity.pdbx_description
1 polymer ?
#
loop_
_entity_poly.entity_id
_entity_poly.type
_entity_poly.pdbx_seq_one_letter_code
_entity_poly.pdbx_strand_id
1 'polypeptide(L)'
;MNKNLRFMVEGAITLALTAVLNSIVIFKMPRGGSVSLAGYVPILLFGLRWGLKPGIVIGLMYGILDSFVDSYVIHPIQYLLDYPIAYMALGLSGLGCNNETLSGKINFKMILACVFAILMRGVAAILSGYVFFKDTLPKDIPALLGSFLYNITYIVPNGIIAIVVILILIKPVSKVSKK
;
A
#
# COMPACT_ATOMS: atom_id res chain seq x y z
N MET A 1 17.98 0.31 -22.75
CA MET A 1 17.80 -0.80 -21.78
C MET A 1 16.60 -1.64 -22.20
N ASN A 2 16.70 -2.97 -22.16
CA ASN A 2 15.57 -3.86 -22.46
C ASN A 2 14.39 -3.55 -21.52
N LYS A 3 13.16 -3.44 -22.05
CA LYS A 3 11.96 -3.10 -21.28
C LYS A 3 11.70 -4.09 -20.13
N ASN A 4 11.94 -5.38 -20.38
CA ASN A 4 11.77 -6.43 -19.38
C ASN A 4 12.83 -6.32 -18.27
N LEU A 5 14.08 -6.02 -18.64
CA LEU A 5 15.15 -5.76 -17.65
C LEU A 5 14.81 -4.54 -16.79
N ARG A 6 14.34 -3.45 -17.40
CA ARG A 6 13.91 -2.24 -16.66
C ARG A 6 12.76 -2.54 -15.71
N PHE A 7 11.79 -3.33 -16.16
CA PHE A 7 10.68 -3.77 -15.33
C PHE A 7 11.15 -4.52 -14.09
N MET A 8 12.02 -5.52 -14.27
CA MET A 8 12.54 -6.34 -13.16
C MET A 8 13.37 -5.51 -12.18
N VAL A 9 14.24 -4.64 -12.68
CA VAL A 9 15.07 -3.77 -11.84
C VAL A 9 14.21 -2.79 -11.05
N GLU A 10 13.27 -2.10 -11.69
CA GLU A 10 12.37 -1.17 -11.00
C GLU A 10 11.47 -1.92 -9.99
N GLY A 11 11.00 -3.12 -10.32
CA GLY A 11 10.23 -3.96 -9.40
C GLY A 11 11.03 -4.34 -8.16
N ALA A 12 12.26 -4.82 -8.33
CA ALA A 12 13.14 -5.17 -7.22
C ALA A 12 13.47 -3.95 -6.33
N ILE A 13 13.75 -2.80 -6.94
CA ILE A 13 13.97 -1.54 -6.21
C ILE A 13 12.71 -1.13 -5.45
N THR A 14 11.53 -1.26 -6.06
CA THR A 14 10.25 -0.98 -5.38
C THR A 14 10.07 -1.86 -4.15
N LEU A 15 10.28 -3.17 -4.25
CA LEU A 15 10.18 -4.08 -3.11
C LEU A 15 11.14 -3.70 -1.98
N ALA A 16 12.40 -3.41 -2.32
CA ALA A 16 13.42 -3.02 -1.34
C ALA A 16 13.09 -1.67 -0.67
N LEU A 17 12.68 -0.66 -1.45
CA LEU A 17 12.29 0.64 -0.92
C LEU A 17 11.05 0.54 -0.03
N THR A 18 10.04 -0.25 -0.42
CA THR A 18 8.87 -0.47 0.42
C THR A 18 9.28 -1.11 1.74
N ALA A 19 10.15 -2.12 1.72
CA ALA A 19 10.65 -2.75 2.95
C ALA A 19 11.31 -1.73 3.88
N VAL A 20 12.30 -0.98 3.38
CA VAL A 20 13.03 0.02 4.17
C VAL A 20 12.09 1.10 4.72
N LEU A 21 11.21 1.65 3.89
CA LEU A 21 10.31 2.73 4.30
C LEU A 21 9.24 2.26 5.29
N ASN A 22 8.78 1.01 5.20
CA ASN A 22 7.88 0.42 6.20
C ASN A 22 8.59 0.14 7.52
N SER A 23 9.86 -0.25 7.49
CA SER A 23 10.64 -0.46 8.72
C SER A 23 10.90 0.83 9.51
N ILE A 24 10.87 1.99 8.86
CA ILE A 24 10.95 3.30 9.54
C ILE A 24 9.57 3.67 10.08
N VAL A 25 9.26 3.19 11.27
CA VAL A 25 8.00 3.42 11.97
C VAL A 25 8.05 4.75 12.73
N ILE A 26 7.13 5.67 12.39
CA ILE A 26 6.92 6.94 13.11
C ILE A 26 6.08 6.69 14.36
N PHE A 27 5.03 5.87 14.23
CA PHE A 27 4.12 5.54 15.32
C PHE A 27 3.63 4.10 15.21
N LYS A 28 3.70 3.32 16.28
CA LYS A 28 3.22 1.93 16.33
C LYS A 28 1.95 1.85 17.16
N MET A 29 0.91 1.20 16.63
CA MET A 29 -0.35 1.02 17.33
C MET A 29 -0.31 -0.19 18.26
N PRO A 30 -1.05 -0.18 19.39
CA PRO A 30 -0.91 -1.18 20.45
C PRO A 30 -1.36 -2.60 20.07
N ARG A 31 -2.26 -2.75 19.09
CA ARG A 31 -2.81 -4.03 18.62
C ARG A 31 -2.40 -4.33 17.17
N GLY A 32 -1.21 -3.89 16.78
CA GLY A 32 -0.71 -4.02 15.41
C GLY A 32 -1.11 -2.86 14.50
N GLY A 33 -0.45 -2.76 13.35
CA GLY A 33 -0.51 -1.58 12.49
C GLY A 33 0.46 -0.47 12.93
N SER A 34 0.89 0.32 11.97
CA SER A 34 1.87 1.38 12.18
C SER A 34 1.69 2.51 11.17
N VAL A 35 2.10 3.71 11.56
CA VAL A 35 2.33 4.82 10.65
C VAL A 35 3.81 4.82 10.29
N SER A 36 4.09 4.53 9.02
CA SER A 36 5.45 4.49 8.48
C SER A 36 5.81 5.82 7.82
N LEU A 37 7.09 6.04 7.52
CA LEU A 37 7.54 7.27 6.88
C LEU A 37 6.93 7.50 5.50
N ALA A 38 6.88 6.47 4.66
CA ALA A 38 6.33 6.55 3.30
C ALA A 38 6.14 5.15 2.67
N GLY A 39 5.85 4.13 3.48
CA GLY A 39 5.90 2.73 3.04
C GLY A 39 4.97 2.39 1.87
N TYR A 40 3.82 3.05 1.74
CA TYR A 40 2.89 2.77 0.63
C TYR A 40 3.37 3.36 -0.71
N VAL A 41 4.23 4.38 -0.68
CA VAL A 41 4.60 5.19 -1.84
C VAL A 41 5.22 4.37 -2.97
N PRO A 42 6.20 3.48 -2.74
CA PRO A 42 6.87 2.82 -3.85
C PRO A 42 5.93 1.90 -4.65
N ILE A 43 5.04 1.15 -3.99
CA ILE A 43 4.05 0.29 -4.67
C ILE A 43 3.05 1.15 -5.44
N LEU A 44 2.53 2.21 -4.82
CA LEU A 44 1.57 3.10 -5.48
C LEU A 44 2.18 3.73 -6.75
N LEU A 45 3.41 4.25 -6.66
CA LEU A 45 4.15 4.80 -7.80
C LEU A 45 4.43 3.74 -8.88
N PHE A 46 4.78 2.51 -8.47
CA PHE A 46 5.02 1.42 -9.41
C PHE A 46 3.77 1.07 -10.22
N GLY A 47 2.62 0.97 -9.55
CA GLY A 47 1.32 0.77 -10.21
C GLY A 47 0.99 1.90 -11.18
N LEU A 48 1.15 3.16 -10.77
CA LEU A 48 0.92 4.34 -11.64
C LEU A 48 1.83 4.35 -12.89
N ARG A 49 2.99 3.72 -12.81
CA ARG A 49 4.00 3.69 -13.88
C ARG A 49 3.87 2.51 -14.83
N TRP A 50 3.64 1.31 -14.28
CA TRP A 50 3.61 0.06 -15.04
C TRP A 50 2.20 -0.47 -15.29
N GLY A 51 1.19 0.15 -14.67
CA GLY A 51 -0.21 -0.19 -14.81
C GLY A 51 -0.70 -1.18 -13.75
N LEU A 52 -1.96 -1.58 -13.90
CA LEU A 52 -2.69 -2.37 -12.91
C LEU A 52 -2.07 -3.73 -12.64
N LYS A 53 -1.90 -4.57 -13.67
CA LYS A 53 -1.41 -5.95 -13.50
C LYS A 53 -0.04 -5.97 -12.82
N PRO A 54 0.95 -5.18 -13.25
CA PRO A 54 2.24 -5.20 -12.59
C PRO A 54 2.23 -4.60 -11.18
N GLY A 55 1.41 -3.58 -10.93
CA GLY A 55 1.19 -3.04 -9.59
C GLY A 55 0.67 -4.09 -8.62
N ILE A 56 -0.34 -4.86 -9.02
CA ILE A 56 -0.92 -5.97 -8.25
C ILE A 56 0.16 -7.02 -7.93
N VAL A 57 0.96 -7.42 -8.92
CA VAL A 57 2.03 -8.43 -8.73
C VAL A 57 3.09 -7.94 -7.73
N ILE A 58 3.58 -6.71 -7.88
CA ILE A 58 4.58 -6.15 -6.95
C ILE A 58 4.00 -5.98 -5.54
N GLY A 59 2.76 -5.53 -5.41
CA GLY A 59 2.08 -5.44 -4.12
C GLY A 59 1.93 -6.81 -3.45
N LEU A 60 1.51 -7.83 -4.20
CA LEU A 60 1.41 -9.21 -3.70
C LEU A 60 2.77 -9.76 -3.25
N MET A 61 3.81 -9.60 -4.08
CA MET A 61 5.17 -10.01 -3.75
C MET A 61 5.67 -9.32 -2.47
N TYR A 62 5.42 -8.02 -2.35
CA TYR A 62 5.80 -7.30 -1.14
C TYR A 62 5.04 -7.79 0.08
N GLY A 63 3.73 -8.06 -0.01
CA GLY A 63 2.99 -8.63 1.12
C GLY A 63 3.53 -9.98 1.58
N ILE A 64 4.01 -10.82 0.65
CA ILE A 64 4.72 -12.05 1.01
C ILE A 64 6.06 -11.74 1.70
N LEU A 65 6.79 -10.72 1.27
CA LEU A 65 8.03 -10.31 1.95
C LEU A 65 7.79 -9.75 3.34
N ASP A 66 6.78 -8.90 3.50
CA ASP A 66 6.40 -8.25 4.76
C ASP A 66 6.03 -9.29 5.83
N SER A 67 5.40 -10.39 5.41
CA SER A 67 5.03 -11.48 6.31
C SER A 67 6.21 -12.27 6.87
N PHE A 68 7.42 -12.11 6.31
CA PHE A 68 8.67 -12.64 6.90
C PHE A 68 9.37 -11.65 7.83
N VAL A 69 9.04 -10.35 7.76
CA VAL A 69 9.74 -9.29 8.50
C VAL A 69 9.05 -8.98 9.84
N ASP A 70 7.74 -8.72 9.83
CA ASP A 70 6.96 -8.42 11.04
C ASP A 70 5.74 -9.37 11.10
N SER A 71 6.03 -10.65 11.28
CA SER A 71 5.05 -11.73 11.18
C SER A 71 4.20 -11.87 12.45
N TYR A 72 2.88 -11.84 12.28
CA TYR A 72 1.89 -12.17 13.30
C TYR A 72 0.76 -12.93 12.61
N VAL A 73 0.85 -14.26 12.66
CA VAL A 73 -0.06 -15.16 11.94
C VAL A 73 -0.77 -16.07 12.92
N ILE A 74 -2.09 -15.92 13.00
CA ILE A 74 -2.96 -16.76 13.83
C ILE A 74 -3.93 -17.60 12.99
N HIS A 75 -4.17 -17.21 11.74
CA HIS A 75 -5.04 -17.95 10.82
C HIS A 75 -4.62 -17.74 9.36
N PRO A 76 -4.72 -18.75 8.47
CA PRO A 76 -4.33 -18.59 7.06
C PRO A 76 -5.08 -17.48 6.32
N ILE A 77 -6.39 -17.32 6.57
CA ILE A 77 -7.17 -16.23 5.96
C ILE A 77 -6.75 -14.86 6.52
N GLN A 78 -6.42 -14.77 7.81
CA GLN A 78 -5.89 -13.56 8.42
C GLN A 78 -4.56 -13.17 7.77
N TYR A 79 -3.64 -14.14 7.60
CA TYR A 79 -2.39 -13.93 6.87
C TYR A 79 -2.63 -13.35 5.48
N LEU A 80 -3.58 -13.91 4.72
CA LEU A 80 -3.89 -13.39 3.39
C LEU A 80 -4.37 -11.94 3.45
N LEU A 81 -5.26 -11.61 4.39
CA LEU A 81 -5.83 -10.27 4.53
C LEU A 81 -4.81 -9.24 5.04
N ASP A 82 -3.92 -9.60 5.96
CA ASP A 82 -3.00 -8.65 6.59
C ASP A 82 -1.72 -8.42 5.79
N TYR A 83 -1.28 -9.41 4.99
CA TYR A 83 -0.09 -9.26 4.16
C TYR A 83 -0.38 -9.30 2.65
N PRO A 84 -0.47 -10.45 1.95
CA PRO A 84 -0.48 -10.46 0.49
C PRO A 84 -1.61 -9.63 -0.12
N ILE A 85 -2.85 -9.76 0.37
CA ILE A 85 -4.01 -9.03 -0.14
C ILE A 85 -3.94 -7.54 0.24
N ALA A 86 -3.54 -7.20 1.46
CA ALA A 86 -3.40 -5.82 1.90
C ALA A 86 -2.40 -5.02 1.04
N TYR A 87 -1.27 -5.61 0.65
CA TYR A 87 -0.29 -4.92 -0.20
C TYR A 87 -0.60 -5.05 -1.69
N MET A 88 -1.19 -6.16 -2.14
CA MET A 88 -1.74 -6.30 -3.49
C MET A 88 -2.77 -5.21 -3.78
N ALA A 89 -3.61 -4.84 -2.79
CA ALA A 89 -4.60 -3.78 -2.91
C ALA A 89 -3.96 -2.41 -3.21
N LEU A 90 -2.77 -2.12 -2.67
CA LEU A 90 -2.04 -0.89 -3.02
C LEU A 90 -1.64 -0.86 -4.50
N GLY A 91 -1.42 -2.04 -5.12
CA GLY A 91 -1.17 -2.19 -6.55
C GLY A 91 -2.32 -1.72 -7.46
N LEU A 92 -3.54 -1.56 -6.92
CA LEU A 92 -4.70 -1.03 -7.65
C LEU A 92 -4.52 0.44 -8.08
N SER A 93 -3.50 1.15 -7.57
CA SER A 93 -3.13 2.47 -8.06
C SER A 93 -2.88 2.49 -9.57
N GLY A 94 -2.50 1.34 -10.16
CA GLY A 94 -2.29 1.22 -11.59
C GLY A 94 -3.54 1.44 -12.46
N LEU A 95 -4.74 1.51 -11.89
CA LEU A 95 -5.93 2.05 -12.57
C LEU A 95 -5.73 3.51 -13.02
N GLY A 96 -4.89 4.26 -12.30
CA GLY A 96 -4.52 5.64 -12.59
C GLY A 96 -3.43 5.78 -13.66
N CYS A 97 -2.85 4.69 -14.15
CA CYS A 97 -1.80 4.74 -15.16
C CYS A 97 -2.35 5.29 -16.49
N ASN A 98 -1.90 6.47 -16.90
CA ASN A 98 -2.20 7.08 -18.20
C ASN A 98 -1.03 7.96 -18.69
N ASN A 99 -1.12 8.44 -19.94
CA ASN A 99 -0.07 9.26 -20.55
C ASN A 99 0.23 10.55 -19.77
N GLU A 100 -0.78 11.15 -19.14
CA GLU A 100 -0.61 12.36 -18.34
C GLU A 100 0.18 12.09 -17.06
N THR A 101 -0.15 11.03 -16.32
CA THR A 101 0.58 10.58 -15.14
C THR A 101 2.02 10.23 -15.51
N LEU A 102 2.24 9.57 -16.65
CA LEU A 102 3.58 9.27 -17.16
C LEU A 102 4.35 10.53 -17.58
N SER A 103 3.66 11.61 -17.96
CA SER A 103 4.26 12.92 -18.22
C SER A 103 4.56 13.74 -16.96
N GLY A 104 4.17 13.24 -15.79
CA GLY A 104 4.35 13.92 -14.49
C GLY A 104 3.30 14.99 -14.21
N LYS A 105 2.21 14.99 -14.99
CA LYS A 105 1.06 15.85 -14.71
C LYS A 105 0.22 15.20 -13.62
N ILE A 106 -0.07 16.00 -12.59
CA ILE A 106 -1.07 15.63 -11.59
C ILE A 106 -2.43 15.66 -12.29
N ASN A 107 -3.15 14.55 -12.26
CA ASN A 107 -4.53 14.49 -12.72
C ASN A 107 -5.43 13.84 -11.66
N PHE A 108 -6.72 14.10 -11.78
CA PHE A 108 -7.71 13.60 -10.83
C PHE A 108 -7.78 12.07 -10.81
N LYS A 109 -7.64 11.43 -11.98
CA LYS A 109 -7.68 9.96 -12.12
C LYS A 109 -6.58 9.26 -11.32
N MET A 110 -5.36 9.81 -11.32
CA MET A 110 -4.22 9.31 -10.54
C MET A 110 -4.53 9.35 -9.04
N ILE A 111 -5.00 10.49 -8.55
CA ILE A 111 -5.32 10.69 -7.13
C ILE A 111 -6.43 9.72 -6.71
N LEU A 112 -7.49 9.62 -7.52
CA LEU A 112 -8.62 8.73 -7.25
C LEU A 112 -8.18 7.26 -7.21
N ALA A 113 -7.28 6.84 -8.11
CA ALA A 113 -6.74 5.48 -8.09
C ALA A 113 -5.89 5.19 -6.85
N CYS A 114 -5.06 6.14 -6.41
CA CYS A 114 -4.29 6.00 -5.17
C CYS A 114 -5.20 5.91 -3.94
N VAL A 115 -6.19 6.80 -3.83
CA VAL A 115 -7.18 6.78 -2.74
C VAL A 115 -7.93 5.44 -2.74
N PHE A 116 -8.40 5.00 -3.89
CA PHE A 116 -9.09 3.71 -4.03
C PHE A 116 -8.21 2.53 -3.57
N ALA A 117 -6.94 2.51 -3.98
CA ALA A 117 -5.99 1.47 -3.57
C ALA A 117 -5.77 1.43 -2.04
N ILE A 118 -5.64 2.61 -1.41
CA ILE A 118 -5.50 2.75 0.05
C ILE A 118 -6.78 2.29 0.77
N LEU A 119 -7.95 2.64 0.24
CA LEU A 119 -9.24 2.19 0.79
C LEU A 119 -9.38 0.66 0.71
N MET A 120 -9.02 0.06 -0.42
CA MET A 120 -9.07 -1.39 -0.59
C MET A 120 -8.11 -2.14 0.34
N ARG A 121 -6.92 -1.57 0.60
CA ARG A 121 -6.04 -2.05 1.69
C ARG A 121 -6.76 -1.96 3.04
N GLY A 122 -7.43 -0.84 3.30
CA GLY A 122 -8.19 -0.63 4.51
C GLY A 122 -9.30 -1.64 4.72
N VAL A 123 -10.04 -1.99 3.66
CA VAL A 123 -11.07 -3.04 3.70
C VAL A 123 -10.48 -4.37 4.17
N ALA A 124 -9.31 -4.77 3.64
CA ALA A 124 -8.65 -6.01 4.05
C ALA A 124 -8.31 -6.00 5.55
N ALA A 125 -7.74 -4.90 6.04
CA ALA A 125 -7.39 -4.74 7.46
C ALA A 125 -8.62 -4.71 8.39
N ILE A 126 -9.70 -4.05 7.97
CA ILE A 126 -10.96 -4.00 8.72
C ILE A 126 -11.60 -5.39 8.81
N LEU A 127 -11.63 -6.14 7.71
CA LEU A 127 -12.14 -7.51 7.69
C LEU A 127 -11.30 -8.43 8.58
N SER A 128 -9.97 -8.31 8.52
CA SER A 128 -9.07 -9.07 9.40
C SER A 128 -9.34 -8.75 10.87
N GLY A 129 -9.38 -7.45 11.22
CA GLY A 129 -9.66 -6.98 12.57
C GLY A 129 -11.02 -7.45 13.10
N TYR A 130 -12.05 -7.43 12.25
CA TYR A 130 -13.40 -7.84 12.61
C TYR A 130 -13.50 -9.35 12.84
N VAL A 131 -12.87 -10.17 12.01
CA VAL A 131 -13.01 -11.62 12.08
C VAL A 131 -12.07 -12.25 13.12
N PHE A 132 -10.80 -11.80 13.16
CA PHE A 132 -9.74 -12.48 13.91
C PHE A 132 -9.32 -11.75 15.19
N PHE A 133 -9.58 -10.45 15.31
CA PHE A 133 -9.16 -9.64 16.45
C PHE A 133 -10.33 -9.09 17.28
N LYS A 134 -11.56 -9.56 17.04
CA LYS A 134 -12.78 -9.10 17.73
C LYS A 134 -12.67 -9.09 19.26
N ASP A 135 -11.96 -10.07 19.84
CA ASP A 135 -11.85 -10.23 21.29
C ASP A 135 -10.93 -9.19 21.92
N THR A 136 -10.11 -8.52 21.10
CA THR A 136 -9.21 -7.44 21.53
C THR A 136 -9.85 -6.05 21.45
N LEU A 137 -11.02 -5.95 20.79
CA LEU A 137 -11.73 -4.69 20.56
C LEU A 137 -12.58 -4.29 21.79
N PRO A 138 -12.97 -3.00 21.91
CA PRO A 138 -13.87 -2.56 22.97
C PRO A 138 -15.20 -3.33 22.91
N LYS A 139 -15.66 -3.83 24.07
CA LYS A 139 -16.87 -4.67 24.17
C LYS A 139 -18.17 -3.88 24.20
N ASP A 140 -18.08 -2.57 24.39
CA ASP A 140 -19.18 -1.62 24.48
C ASP A 140 -19.71 -1.15 23.11
N ILE A 141 -19.02 -1.49 22.02
CA ILE A 141 -19.42 -1.14 20.65
C ILE A 141 -19.46 -2.37 19.73
N PRO A 142 -20.19 -2.33 18.60
CA PRO A 142 -20.16 -3.40 17.61
C PRO A 142 -18.74 -3.68 17.11
N ALA A 143 -18.34 -4.95 17.04
CA ALA A 143 -16.98 -5.33 16.68
C ALA A 143 -16.54 -4.80 15.30
N LEU A 144 -17.44 -4.71 14.32
CA LEU A 144 -17.12 -4.14 13.01
C LEU A 144 -16.76 -2.65 13.11
N LEU A 145 -17.48 -1.89 13.93
CA LEU A 145 -17.19 -0.48 14.19
C LEU A 145 -15.87 -0.34 14.96
N GLY A 146 -15.62 -1.19 15.96
CA GLY A 146 -14.34 -1.22 16.67
C GLY A 146 -13.15 -1.50 15.74
N SER A 147 -13.30 -2.46 14.83
CA SER A 147 -12.27 -2.76 13.82
C SER A 147 -12.07 -1.57 12.87
N PHE A 148 -13.16 -0.97 12.39
CA PHE A 148 -13.09 0.21 11.52
C PHE A 148 -12.34 1.37 12.18
N LEU A 149 -12.74 1.75 13.40
CA LEU A 149 -12.15 2.85 14.15
C LEU A 149 -10.69 2.58 14.51
N TYR A 150 -10.32 1.33 14.79
CA TYR A 150 -8.92 0.98 15.04
C TYR A 150 -8.09 1.10 13.75
N ASN A 151 -8.53 0.49 12.66
CA ASN A 151 -7.77 0.43 11.41
C ASN A 151 -7.59 1.80 10.74
N ILE A 152 -8.60 2.67 10.82
CA ILE A 152 -8.52 4.01 10.23
C ILE A 152 -7.42 4.88 10.87
N THR A 153 -7.09 4.63 12.14
CA THR A 153 -6.10 5.42 12.89
C THR A 153 -4.70 5.39 12.30
N TYR A 154 -4.33 4.34 11.57
CA TYR A 154 -3.04 4.26 10.89
C TYR A 154 -3.17 4.25 9.36
N ILE A 155 -4.27 3.75 8.79
CA ILE A 155 -4.46 3.74 7.33
C ILE A 155 -4.60 5.15 6.78
N VAL A 156 -5.37 6.03 7.44
CA VAL A 156 -5.56 7.41 6.97
C VAL A 156 -4.26 8.21 7.03
N PRO A 157 -3.50 8.23 8.14
CA PRO A 157 -2.21 8.91 8.17
C PRO A 157 -1.23 8.40 7.11
N ASN A 158 -1.05 7.08 6.96
CA ASN A 158 -0.19 6.54 5.89
C ASN A 158 -0.70 6.95 4.49
N GLY A 159 -2.03 6.96 4.29
CA GLY A 159 -2.63 7.38 3.04
C GLY A 159 -2.38 8.85 2.70
N ILE A 160 -2.53 9.75 3.69
CA ILE A 160 -2.23 11.17 3.55
C ILE A 160 -0.76 11.36 3.21
N ILE A 161 0.14 10.75 3.98
CA ILE A 161 1.59 10.80 3.74
C ILE A 161 1.89 10.32 2.31
N ALA A 162 1.34 9.19 1.91
CA ALA A 162 1.59 8.61 0.60
C ALA A 162 1.11 9.54 -0.54
N ILE A 163 -0.08 10.11 -0.43
CA ILE A 163 -0.62 11.04 -1.43
C ILE A 163 0.27 12.29 -1.52
N VAL A 164 0.62 12.91 -0.39
CA VAL A 164 1.48 14.10 -0.35
C VAL A 164 2.83 13.82 -1.00
N VAL A 165 3.48 12.72 -0.63
CA VAL A 165 4.78 12.33 -1.20
C VAL A 165 4.66 12.05 -2.70
N ILE A 166 3.61 11.38 -3.17
CA ILE A 166 3.38 11.15 -4.61
C ILE A 166 3.21 12.47 -5.36
N LEU A 167 2.46 13.44 -4.82
CA LEU A 167 2.28 14.75 -5.45
C LEU A 167 3.61 15.51 -5.60
N ILE A 168 4.52 15.35 -4.65
CA ILE A 168 5.88 15.92 -4.71
C ILE A 168 6.73 15.19 -5.76
N LEU A 169 6.65 13.84 -5.79
CA LEU A 169 7.54 13.00 -6.62
C LEU A 169 7.09 12.84 -8.08
N ILE A 170 5.82 13.07 -8.42
CA ILE A 170 5.29 12.73 -9.74
C ILE A 170 6.00 13.49 -10.89
N LYS A 171 6.36 14.76 -10.66
CA LYS A 171 7.10 15.59 -11.62
C LYS A 171 8.57 15.17 -11.80
N PRO A 172 9.39 14.99 -10.75
CA PRO A 172 10.78 14.55 -10.93
C PRO A 172 10.87 13.13 -11.48
N VAL A 173 9.99 12.21 -11.05
CA VAL A 173 9.99 10.82 -11.53
C VAL A 173 9.67 10.73 -13.03
N SER A 174 8.78 11.58 -13.55
CA SER A 174 8.45 11.58 -14.98
C SER A 174 9.60 12.01 -15.90
N LYS A 175 10.51 12.87 -15.41
CA LYS A 175 11.69 13.32 -16.17
C LYS A 175 12.67 12.18 -16.42
N VAL A 176 12.85 11.30 -15.44
CA VAL A 176 13.67 10.07 -15.55
C VAL A 176 12.94 9.00 -16.39
N SER A 177 11.63 9.13 -16.55
CA SER A 177 10.75 8.17 -17.21
C SER A 177 10.54 8.43 -18.71
N LYS A 178 11.12 9.48 -19.31
CA LYS A 178 11.01 9.66 -20.76
C LYS A 178 11.55 8.40 -21.45
N LYS A 179 10.67 7.77 -22.23
CA LYS A 179 10.97 6.55 -22.99
C LYS A 179 12.10 6.79 -23.98
#